data_AF-A0A952XKB8-F1
#
_entry.id   AF-A0A952XKB8-F1
#
_cell.length_a   1.000
_cell.length_b   1.000
_cell.length_c   1.000
_cell.angle_alpha   90.00
_cell.angle_beta   90.00
_cell.angle_gamma   90.00
#
_symmetry.space_group_name_H-M   'P 1'
#
loop_
_entity.id
_entity.type
_entity.pdbx_description
1 polymer ?
#
loop_
_entity_poly.entity_id
_entity_poly.type
_entity_poly.pdbx_seq_one_letter_code
_entity_poly.pdbx_strand_id
1 'polypeptide(L)'
;MSELDAPSIALIGAGAMGGALVRGWIEAVRKGGGLTLTVVEPNFDPELERALDAVGAVLNPPDPGPVDVLVLAVKPQAFATVAAGARRFVGPETCVLSVMAGVTIETLARELGAGRVIRSMPNTPARIGRGVTAAAYVAVCSAWDKALIAQLPEPLGTVGRSPLSG
;
A
#
# COMPACT_ATOMS: atom_id res chain seq x y z
N MET A 1 -10.61 -21.37 10.93
CA MET A 1 -9.20 -20.80 10.94
C MET A 1 -8.42 -21.29 9.71
N SER A 2 -8.90 -20.78 8.47
CA SER A 2 -8.52 -21.26 7.12
C SER A 2 -7.15 -20.71 6.74
N GLU A 3 -6.05 -21.43 6.99
CA GLU A 3 -4.78 -21.51 6.25
C GLU A 3 -4.64 -20.37 5.24
N LEU A 4 -4.44 -19.14 5.59
CA LEU A 4 -4.45 -17.88 4.81
C LEU A 4 -3.52 -17.98 3.61
N ASP A 5 -3.95 -18.42 2.48
CA ASP A 5 -3.38 -17.96 1.20
C ASP A 5 -2.52 -16.70 1.39
N ALA A 6 -1.15 -16.79 1.23
CA ALA A 6 -0.20 -15.65 1.28
C ALA A 6 -0.89 -14.35 0.85
N PRO A 7 -0.98 -13.31 1.76
CA PRO A 7 -1.61 -12.04 1.40
C PRO A 7 -0.95 -11.39 0.18
N SER A 8 -1.85 -10.82 -0.74
CA SER A 8 -1.32 -10.11 -1.92
C SER A 8 -1.35 -8.60 -1.70
N ILE A 9 -0.13 -7.99 -1.95
CA ILE A 9 -0.02 -6.54 -1.77
C ILE A 9 0.35 -5.91 -3.12
N ALA A 10 -0.45 -4.82 -3.43
CA ALA A 10 -0.06 -4.03 -4.61
C ALA A 10 0.33 -2.61 -4.16
N LEU A 11 1.48 -2.23 -4.77
CA LEU A 11 1.94 -0.86 -4.48
C LEU A 11 1.91 -0.06 -5.79
N ILE A 12 1.25 1.18 -5.64
CA ILE A 12 1.33 2.12 -6.77
C ILE A 12 2.18 3.31 -6.34
N GLY A 13 3.26 3.40 -7.08
CA GLY A 13 4.25 4.44 -6.73
C GLY A 13 5.43 3.86 -5.94
N ALA A 14 6.58 3.78 -6.65
CA ALA A 14 7.78 3.25 -5.94
C ALA A 14 8.87 4.31 -5.94
N GLY A 15 8.47 5.56 -5.68
CA GLY A 15 9.46 6.65 -5.49
C GLY A 15 10.13 6.56 -4.10
N ALA A 16 10.54 7.50 -3.47
CA ALA A 16 11.31 7.41 -2.21
C ALA A 16 10.53 6.63 -1.14
N MET A 17 9.33 7.05 -0.88
CA MET A 17 8.61 6.36 0.21
C MET A 17 8.13 4.97 -0.25
N GLY A 18 7.49 4.90 -1.40
CA GLY A 18 7.04 3.57 -1.90
C GLY A 18 8.22 2.60 -2.04
N GLY A 19 9.34 3.11 -2.50
CA GLY A 19 10.56 2.25 -2.63
C GLY A 19 11.02 1.69 -1.28
N ALA A 20 11.02 2.56 -0.27
CA ALA A 20 11.42 2.09 1.08
C ALA A 20 10.47 0.99 1.59
N LEU A 21 9.20 1.18 1.35
CA LEU A 21 8.24 0.16 1.81
C LEU A 21 8.48 -1.17 1.09
N VAL A 22 8.63 -1.06 -0.26
CA VAL A 22 8.72 -2.34 -1.01
C VAL A 22 10.05 -3.04 -0.69
N ARG A 23 11.11 -2.32 -0.34
CA ARG A 23 12.38 -2.98 0.03
C ARG A 23 12.21 -3.76 1.34
N GLY A 24 11.49 -3.15 2.28
CA GLY A 24 11.18 -3.94 3.50
C GLY A 24 10.39 -5.22 3.18
N TRP A 25 9.46 -5.11 2.25
CA TRP A 25 8.65 -6.30 1.92
C TRP A 25 9.49 -7.34 1.15
N ILE A 26 10.34 -6.88 0.35
CA ILE A 26 11.22 -7.84 -0.37
C ILE A 26 12.02 -8.66 0.65
N GLU A 27 12.54 -7.95 1.62
CA GLU A 27 13.31 -8.69 2.65
C GLU A 27 12.42 -9.71 3.38
N ALA A 28 11.22 -9.29 3.66
CA ALA A 28 10.29 -10.23 4.34
C ALA A 28 10.04 -11.48 3.48
N VAL A 29 9.88 -11.24 2.18
CA VAL A 29 9.66 -12.41 1.30
C VAL A 29 10.92 -13.28 1.27
N ARG A 30 12.06 -12.76 1.27
CA ARG A 30 13.31 -13.53 1.21
C ARG A 30 13.48 -14.37 2.48
N LYS A 31 12.89 -13.89 3.53
CA LYS A 31 13.05 -14.65 4.81
C LYS A 31 11.95 -15.69 4.96
N GLY A 32 11.25 -15.87 3.84
CA GLY A 32 10.25 -16.96 3.84
C GLY A 32 8.85 -16.46 4.18
N GLY A 33 8.68 -15.09 4.16
CA GLY A 33 7.33 -14.50 4.41
C GLY A 33 6.36 -14.80 3.25
N GLY A 34 5.20 -15.33 3.40
CA GLY A 34 4.19 -15.79 2.42
C GLY A 34 3.44 -14.61 1.80
N LEU A 35 4.19 -13.58 1.20
CA LEU A 35 3.51 -12.41 0.61
C LEU A 35 3.77 -12.39 -0.91
N THR A 36 2.70 -11.98 -1.69
CA THR A 36 2.93 -11.70 -3.13
C THR A 36 2.87 -10.19 -3.38
N LEU A 37 3.80 -9.81 -4.31
CA LEU A 37 3.93 -8.34 -4.50
C LEU A 37 3.62 -7.99 -5.95
N THR A 38 2.82 -6.99 -6.03
CA THR A 38 2.63 -6.32 -7.33
C THR A 38 2.99 -4.84 -7.18
N VAL A 39 3.90 -4.36 -8.19
CA VAL A 39 4.32 -2.95 -8.06
C VAL A 39 4.08 -2.25 -9.42
N VAL A 40 3.44 -1.09 -9.25
CA VAL A 40 3.21 -0.28 -10.46
C VAL A 40 4.06 1.00 -10.33
N GLU A 41 5.00 1.10 -11.29
CA GLU A 41 5.91 2.26 -11.29
C GLU A 41 6.42 2.48 -12.72
N PRO A 42 6.13 3.69 -13.21
CA PRO A 42 6.52 3.95 -14.60
C PRO A 42 8.05 3.97 -14.77
N ASN A 43 8.66 4.40 -13.70
CA ASN A 43 10.13 4.48 -13.82
C ASN A 43 10.82 3.78 -12.65
N PHE A 44 11.13 2.52 -12.91
CA PHE A 44 11.78 1.79 -11.78
C PHE A 44 13.24 2.19 -11.67
N ASP A 45 13.62 2.36 -10.35
CA ASP A 45 15.07 2.25 -10.10
C ASP A 45 15.61 0.85 -10.46
N PRO A 46 16.68 0.68 -11.27
CA PRO A 46 17.14 -0.62 -11.77
C PRO A 46 17.45 -1.60 -10.63
N GLU A 47 17.98 -1.04 -9.58
CA GLU A 47 18.26 -1.96 -8.45
C GLU A 47 16.97 -2.49 -7.82
N LEU A 48 16.07 -1.63 -7.59
CA LEU A 48 14.79 -2.10 -7.01
C LEU A 48 14.11 -3.08 -7.96
N GLU A 49 14.10 -2.72 -9.24
CA GLU A 49 13.48 -3.65 -10.21
C GLU A 49 14.11 -5.05 -10.13
N ARG A 50 15.43 -5.13 -10.07
CA ARG A 50 16.11 -6.44 -9.98
C ARG A 50 15.70 -7.16 -8.68
N ALA A 51 15.66 -6.43 -7.62
CA ALA A 51 15.27 -7.06 -6.34
C ALA A 51 13.84 -7.58 -6.39
N LEU A 52 12.96 -6.85 -6.98
CA LEU A 52 11.54 -7.31 -7.08
C LEU A 52 11.45 -8.56 -7.96
N ASP A 53 12.24 -8.54 -9.02
CA ASP A 53 12.25 -9.73 -9.89
C ASP A 53 12.76 -10.96 -9.13
N ALA A 54 13.70 -10.76 -8.28
CA ALA A 54 14.32 -11.89 -7.56
C ALA A 54 13.31 -12.54 -6.61
N VAL A 55 12.32 -11.77 -6.22
CA VAL A 55 11.37 -12.40 -5.25
C VAL A 55 10.07 -12.72 -5.99
N GLY A 56 10.10 -12.56 -7.32
CA GLY A 56 8.94 -13.03 -8.13
C GLY A 56 7.80 -11.99 -8.09
N ALA A 57 8.07 -10.73 -7.89
CA ALA A 57 7.00 -9.72 -7.88
C ALA A 57 6.49 -9.50 -9.31
N VAL A 58 5.23 -9.13 -9.37
CA VAL A 58 4.64 -8.71 -10.67
C VAL A 58 4.80 -7.20 -10.84
N LEU A 59 5.35 -6.84 -12.05
CA LEU A 59 5.61 -5.40 -12.25
C LEU A 59 4.71 -4.89 -13.39
N ASN A 60 3.97 -3.83 -13.18
CA ASN A 60 3.08 -3.13 -14.14
C ASN A 60 2.23 -4.11 -14.95
N PRO A 61 1.41 -4.89 -14.21
CA PRO A 61 0.56 -5.82 -14.96
C PRO A 61 -0.49 -5.09 -15.82
N PRO A 62 -0.68 -5.52 -17.02
CA PRO A 62 -1.64 -4.88 -17.94
C PRO A 62 -3.09 -5.08 -17.49
N ASP A 63 -3.33 -6.17 -16.69
CA ASP A 63 -4.71 -6.41 -16.25
C ASP A 63 -4.71 -6.90 -14.80
N PRO A 64 -4.63 -5.91 -13.96
CA PRO A 64 -4.55 -6.34 -12.55
C PRO A 64 -5.92 -6.73 -12.00
N GLY A 65 -5.92 -7.66 -10.98
CA GLY A 65 -7.14 -8.01 -10.23
C GLY A 65 -7.05 -7.53 -8.78
N PRO A 66 -8.23 -7.69 -8.10
CA PRO A 66 -8.27 -7.19 -6.71
C PRO A 66 -7.19 -7.88 -5.84
N VAL A 67 -6.74 -7.03 -4.85
CA VAL A 67 -5.70 -7.52 -3.91
C VAL A 67 -6.21 -7.34 -2.48
N ASP A 68 -5.38 -7.97 -1.65
CA ASP A 68 -5.80 -7.84 -0.24
C ASP A 68 -5.51 -6.43 0.28
N VAL A 69 -4.31 -5.88 -0.19
CA VAL A 69 -3.96 -4.51 0.26
C VAL A 69 -3.42 -3.74 -0.95
N LEU A 70 -4.08 -2.61 -1.13
CA LEU A 70 -3.51 -1.67 -2.11
C LEU A 70 -2.88 -0.48 -1.38
N VAL A 71 -1.60 -0.27 -1.73
CA VAL A 71 -0.90 0.86 -1.09
C VAL A 71 -0.66 1.94 -2.16
N LEU A 72 -1.13 3.19 -1.79
CA LEU A 72 -0.92 4.32 -2.72
C LEU A 72 0.19 5.22 -2.18
N ALA A 73 1.29 5.22 -2.95
CA ALA A 73 2.46 6.02 -2.50
C ALA A 73 2.94 6.90 -3.65
N VAL A 74 2.05 7.58 -4.26
CA VAL A 74 2.42 8.53 -5.33
C VAL A 74 2.26 9.96 -4.81
N LYS A 75 2.80 10.80 -5.49
CA LYS A 75 2.52 12.20 -5.13
C LYS A 75 1.02 12.52 -5.27
N PRO A 76 0.49 13.35 -4.25
CA PRO A 76 -0.96 13.58 -4.27
C PRO A 76 -1.44 14.18 -5.60
N GLN A 77 -0.57 14.94 -6.22
CA GLN A 77 -0.99 15.58 -7.50
C GLN A 77 -1.11 14.55 -8.62
N ALA A 78 -0.49 13.43 -8.44
CA ALA A 78 -0.54 12.40 -9.51
C ALA A 78 -1.73 11.46 -9.32
N PHE A 79 -2.45 11.55 -8.27
CA PHE A 79 -3.49 10.56 -7.95
C PHE A 79 -4.59 10.60 -9.01
N ALA A 80 -4.91 11.77 -9.43
CA ALA A 80 -6.01 11.84 -10.41
C ALA A 80 -5.69 11.04 -11.68
N THR A 81 -4.51 10.94 -12.00
CA THR A 81 -4.15 10.26 -13.27
C THR A 81 -4.01 8.75 -13.04
N VAL A 82 -3.83 8.37 -11.78
CA VAL A 82 -3.54 6.92 -11.63
C VAL A 82 -4.75 6.25 -10.96
N ALA A 83 -5.75 7.03 -10.68
CA ALA A 83 -6.87 6.50 -9.87
C ALA A 83 -7.60 5.39 -10.65
N ALA A 84 -7.74 5.64 -11.99
CA ALA A 84 -8.48 4.61 -12.77
C ALA A 84 -7.74 3.28 -12.78
N GLY A 85 -6.49 3.35 -12.94
CA GLY A 85 -5.68 2.11 -12.88
C GLY A 85 -5.70 1.47 -11.50
N ALA A 86 -5.64 2.32 -10.52
CA ALA A 86 -5.64 1.80 -9.13
C ALA A 86 -6.97 1.12 -8.80
N ARG A 87 -8.03 1.61 -9.37
CA ARG A 87 -9.36 1.05 -9.06
C ARG A 87 -9.43 -0.43 -9.46
N ARG A 88 -8.65 -0.79 -10.37
CA ARG A 88 -8.70 -2.19 -10.87
C ARG A 88 -8.15 -3.17 -9.84
N PHE A 89 -7.50 -2.64 -8.87
CA PHE A 89 -6.96 -3.50 -7.80
C PHE A 89 -7.96 -3.63 -6.64
N VAL A 90 -9.02 -2.86 -6.77
CA VAL A 90 -9.89 -2.77 -5.58
C VAL A 90 -11.11 -3.67 -5.79
N GLY A 91 -11.28 -4.64 -4.72
CA GLY A 91 -12.50 -5.49 -4.60
C GLY A 91 -13.19 -5.24 -3.26
N PRO A 92 -14.24 -5.92 -2.98
CA PRO A 92 -15.05 -5.69 -1.77
C PRO A 92 -14.23 -5.88 -0.49
N GLU A 93 -13.10 -6.66 -0.62
CA GLU A 93 -12.38 -6.92 0.65
C GLU A 93 -11.02 -6.21 0.65
N THR A 94 -10.83 -5.44 -0.43
CA THR A 94 -9.50 -4.80 -0.52
C THR A 94 -9.40 -3.67 0.51
N CYS A 95 -8.24 -3.65 1.14
CA CYS A 95 -7.93 -2.51 2.03
C CYS A 95 -6.98 -1.54 1.30
N VAL A 96 -7.54 -0.27 1.19
CA VAL A 96 -6.67 0.74 0.57
C VAL A 96 -5.92 1.51 1.66
N LEU A 97 -4.59 1.51 1.47
CA LEU A 97 -3.73 2.27 2.39
C LEU A 97 -3.03 3.39 1.62
N SER A 98 -3.27 4.64 2.09
CA SER A 98 -2.62 5.76 1.38
C SER A 98 -1.62 6.44 2.31
N VAL A 99 -0.47 6.74 1.71
CA VAL A 99 0.54 7.50 2.49
C VAL A 99 0.70 8.88 1.85
N MET A 100 -0.25 9.19 0.93
CA MET A 100 -0.18 10.49 0.23
C MET A 100 -0.68 11.60 1.16
N ALA A 101 0.02 12.68 1.12
CA ALA A 101 -0.46 13.84 1.91
C ALA A 101 -1.56 14.59 1.14
N GLY A 102 -2.58 15.06 2.00
CA GLY A 102 -3.48 16.09 1.40
C GLY A 102 -4.64 15.45 0.61
N VAL A 103 -4.70 14.04 0.48
CA VAL A 103 -5.88 13.41 -0.15
C VAL A 103 -6.74 12.75 0.94
N THR A 104 -8.01 13.19 0.93
CA THR A 104 -8.87 12.77 2.06
C THR A 104 -9.35 11.33 1.87
N ILE A 105 -9.73 10.76 2.88
CA ILE A 105 -10.30 9.40 2.83
C ILE A 105 -11.54 9.40 1.93
N GLU A 106 -12.34 10.44 2.06
CA GLU A 106 -13.55 10.49 1.22
C GLU A 106 -13.20 10.49 -0.27
N THR A 107 -12.24 11.28 -0.54
CA THR A 107 -11.82 11.30 -1.96
C THR A 107 -11.30 9.93 -2.41
N LEU A 108 -10.49 9.33 -1.61
CA LEU A 108 -9.95 8.00 -1.97
C LEU A 108 -11.08 6.97 -2.11
N ALA A 109 -11.94 7.00 -1.16
CA ALA A 109 -13.04 6.00 -1.21
C ALA A 109 -13.89 6.22 -2.48
N ARG A 110 -14.19 7.42 -2.71
CA ARG A 110 -15.05 7.71 -3.88
C ARG A 110 -14.33 7.36 -5.18
N GLU A 111 -13.08 7.73 -5.34
CA GLU A 111 -12.39 7.54 -6.64
C GLU A 111 -12.03 6.07 -6.86
N LEU A 112 -11.87 5.39 -5.72
CA LEU A 112 -11.39 4.00 -5.92
C LEU A 112 -12.54 3.03 -5.71
N GLY A 113 -13.73 3.64 -5.32
CA GLY A 113 -14.82 2.70 -5.00
C GLY A 113 -14.47 1.75 -3.86
N ALA A 114 -13.67 2.25 -2.98
CA ALA A 114 -13.17 1.38 -1.89
C ALA A 114 -14.04 1.57 -0.64
N GLY A 115 -14.30 0.46 -0.02
CA GLY A 115 -15.13 0.48 1.22
C GLY A 115 -14.26 0.55 2.47
N ARG A 116 -12.96 0.25 2.16
CA ARG A 116 -12.03 0.27 3.32
C ARG A 116 -10.79 1.09 2.96
N VAL A 117 -10.64 2.27 3.68
CA VAL A 117 -9.49 3.14 3.34
C VAL A 117 -8.77 3.52 4.64
N ILE A 118 -7.44 3.41 4.40
CA ILE A 118 -6.59 3.81 5.54
C ILE A 118 -5.60 4.86 5.04
N ARG A 119 -5.44 5.89 5.98
CA ARG A 119 -4.35 6.84 5.63
C ARG A 119 -3.26 6.79 6.72
N SER A 120 -2.08 6.80 6.12
CA SER A 120 -0.92 6.89 7.01
C SER A 120 -0.04 8.06 6.57
N MET A 121 -0.11 9.11 7.41
CA MET A 121 0.73 10.28 7.06
C MET A 121 2.10 10.20 7.76
N PRO A 122 3.23 9.90 6.98
CA PRO A 122 4.48 10.00 7.76
C PRO A 122 4.81 11.46 8.11
N ASN A 123 4.72 11.88 9.39
CA ASN A 123 5.22 13.23 9.79
C ASN A 123 6.74 13.35 9.56
N THR A 124 7.31 14.66 9.17
CA THR A 124 8.49 15.50 8.87
C THR A 124 9.73 14.99 9.62
N PRO A 125 9.80 14.06 10.64
CA PRO A 125 11.10 13.54 11.08
C PRO A 125 11.49 12.26 10.33
N ALA A 126 10.65 11.72 9.38
CA ALA A 126 10.93 10.55 8.52
C ALA A 126 11.71 10.98 7.27
N ARG A 127 12.00 12.35 7.12
CA ARG A 127 12.60 12.92 5.90
C ARG A 127 14.11 13.14 6.10
N ILE A 128 14.66 12.81 7.43
CA ILE A 128 16.10 13.12 7.60
C ILE A 128 16.84 11.83 7.96
N GLY A 129 16.39 10.66 7.48
CA GLY A 129 17.26 9.45 7.38
C GLY A 129 17.71 8.96 8.75
N ARG A 130 17.03 9.39 9.89
CA ARG A 130 17.35 8.83 11.23
C ARG A 130 16.04 8.57 11.97
N GLY A 131 14.94 8.08 11.53
CA GLY A 131 13.74 8.25 12.41
C GLY A 131 12.72 7.13 12.14
N VAL A 132 12.78 5.95 12.83
CA VAL A 132 11.62 5.25 13.43
C VAL A 132 10.32 5.94 13.00
N THR A 133 9.75 5.46 11.91
CA THR A 133 8.41 5.71 11.36
C THR A 133 7.32 5.39 12.40
N ALA A 134 6.84 6.36 13.29
CA ALA A 134 5.67 6.41 14.17
C ALA A 134 4.39 5.93 13.46
N ALA A 135 3.92 4.60 13.73
CA ALA A 135 2.69 3.92 13.30
C ALA A 135 1.69 3.85 14.45
N ALA A 136 0.44 4.47 14.55
CA ALA A 136 -0.74 4.22 15.39
C ALA A 136 -1.84 3.57 14.54
N TYR A 137 -2.28 2.26 15.12
CA TYR A 137 -3.34 1.25 14.91
C TYR A 137 -4.66 1.73 15.50
N VAL A 138 -6.05 1.41 14.86
CA VAL A 138 -7.34 0.94 14.34
C VAL A 138 -8.40 1.08 15.45
N ALA A 139 -9.71 1.35 14.97
CA ALA A 139 -10.96 0.82 15.59
C ALA A 139 -11.79 0.07 14.54
N VAL A 140 -11.06 -0.59 13.43
CA VAL A 140 -11.57 -1.93 13.06
C VAL A 140 -10.74 -2.46 11.88
N CYS A 141 -9.55 -2.81 12.15
CA CYS A 141 -8.61 -3.63 11.36
C CYS A 141 -8.77 -5.10 11.77
N SER A 142 -9.29 -5.97 10.72
CA SER A 142 -9.19 -7.39 11.11
C SER A 142 -7.79 -7.73 11.62
N ALA A 143 -7.62 -8.47 12.54
CA ALA A 143 -6.32 -8.97 13.05
C ALA A 143 -5.33 -9.22 11.90
N TRP A 144 -5.87 -9.45 10.79
CA TRP A 144 -5.02 -9.71 9.60
C TRP A 144 -4.47 -8.39 9.03
N ASP A 145 -5.15 -7.35 9.03
CA ASP A 145 -4.76 -6.01 8.54
C ASP A 145 -3.71 -5.38 9.46
N LYS A 146 -3.93 -5.68 10.69
CA LYS A 146 -3.00 -5.13 11.68
C LYS A 146 -1.64 -5.87 11.61
N ALA A 147 -1.74 -7.22 11.32
CA ALA A 147 -0.51 -8.02 11.19
C ALA A 147 0.25 -7.63 9.90
N LEU A 148 -0.44 -7.27 8.87
CA LEU A 148 0.19 -6.88 7.60
C LEU A 148 0.77 -5.46 7.71
N ILE A 149 0.10 -4.60 8.33
CA ILE A 149 0.52 -3.21 8.55
C ILE A 149 1.69 -3.18 9.55
N ALA A 150 1.70 -4.16 10.53
CA ALA A 150 2.79 -4.28 11.53
C ALA A 150 4.10 -4.71 10.86
N GLN A 151 3.99 -5.33 9.69
CA GLN A 151 5.24 -5.67 8.97
C GLN A 151 5.80 -4.42 8.27
N LEU A 152 5.13 -3.21 8.37
CA LEU A 152 5.58 -1.96 7.73
C LEU A 152 6.29 -1.09 8.77
N PRO A 153 7.48 -0.38 8.64
CA PRO A 153 8.24 0.40 9.63
C PRO A 153 7.45 1.61 10.14
N GLU A 154 7.03 1.89 11.54
CA GLU A 154 6.11 2.77 12.29
C GLU A 154 6.60 4.21 12.27
N PRO A 155 5.37 5.60 12.99
CA PRO A 155 3.93 5.51 12.77
C PRO A 155 3.36 6.81 12.19
N LEU A 156 2.01 6.52 11.29
CA LEU A 156 1.12 7.17 10.33
C LEU A 156 -0.30 7.25 10.89
N GLY A 157 -0.83 8.46 11.33
CA GLY A 157 -1.91 9.44 11.07
C GLY A 157 -3.30 8.80 11.17
N THR A 158 -4.57 9.49 10.89
CA THR A 158 -6.01 9.49 11.21
C THR A 158 -6.77 8.58 10.23
N VAL A 159 -7.82 7.84 10.75
CA VAL A 159 -8.66 6.87 10.03
C VAL A 159 -10.08 7.45 9.89
N GLY A 160 -10.71 7.10 8.57
CA GLY A 160 -12.14 7.50 8.37
C GLY A 160 -12.89 6.40 7.60
N ARG A 161 -14.12 5.92 8.12
CA ARG A 161 -15.07 5.08 7.34
C ARG A 161 -16.00 5.97 6.52
N SER A 162 -15.80 5.58 5.14
CA SER A 162 -16.73 6.41 4.33
C SER A 162 -18.03 5.64 4.05
N PRO A 163 -19.24 6.24 4.62
CA PRO A 163 -20.54 5.60 4.31
C PRO A 163 -20.81 5.57 2.80
N LEU A 164 -20.02 4.83 2.08
CA LEU A 164 -20.36 4.96 0.64
C LEU A 164 -21.87 4.77 0.44
N SER A 165 -22.76 5.77 1.08
CA SER A 165 -24.21 5.73 0.82
C SER A 165 -24.48 5.93 -0.67
N GLY A 166 -24.83 4.81 -1.46
CA GLY A 166 -25.70 4.73 -2.64
C GLY A 166 -25.42 5.85 -3.64
#